data_AF-A0A935FUI6-F1
#
_entry.id   AF-A0A935FUI6-F1
#
_cell.length_a   1.000
_cell.length_b   1.000
_cell.length_c   1.000
_cell.angle_alpha   90.00
_cell.angle_beta   90.00
_cell.angle_gamma   90.00
#
_symmetry.space_group_name_H-M   'P 1'
#
loop_
_entity.id
_entity.type
_entity.pdbx_description
1 polymer ?
#
loop_
_entity_poly.entity_id
_entity_poly.type
_entity_poly.pdbx_seq_one_letter_code
_entity_poly.pdbx_strand_id
1 'polypeptide(L)'
;MKLIFKAIVCCAFLVSILSSVSYAQDDALVKEPVSYNIEGVFGCDWNGKYYVRQIGNEVLWFGEDDNVTPNWSNVAHGTINGNMINIIWGDVPKGSVMQHGTLVIKINSNDSFEKLSQEGDFFGSTIWTRYNP
;
A
#
# COMPACT_ATOMS: atom_id res chain seq x y z
N MET A 1 6.39 -65.37 6.04
CA MET A 1 7.29 -65.31 4.86
C MET A 1 6.50 -65.70 3.63
N LYS A 2 6.28 -64.77 2.69
CA LYS A 2 5.74 -64.96 1.32
C LYS A 2 4.31 -65.53 1.21
N LEU A 3 3.65 -65.23 0.08
CA LEU A 3 2.26 -65.55 -0.30
C LEU A 3 1.18 -64.89 0.61
N ILE A 4 0.21 -64.09 0.15
CA ILE A 4 -0.20 -63.49 -1.15
C ILE A 4 -0.79 -62.10 -0.78
N PHE A 5 -0.53 -60.94 -1.39
CA PHE A 5 0.28 -60.54 -2.55
C PHE A 5 -0.24 -60.89 -3.97
N LYS A 6 -1.56 -60.79 -4.19
CA LYS A 6 -2.27 -60.72 -5.51
C LYS A 6 -3.79 -60.55 -5.28
N ALA A 7 -4.20 -59.38 -4.80
CA ALA A 7 -5.62 -58.95 -4.78
C ALA A 7 -5.77 -57.41 -4.85
N ILE A 8 -4.69 -56.69 -5.20
CA ILE A 8 -4.66 -55.22 -5.32
C ILE A 8 -4.60 -54.88 -6.83
N VAL A 9 -5.61 -55.33 -7.58
CA VAL A 9 -5.80 -55.01 -9.01
C VAL A 9 -7.31 -54.95 -9.26
N CYS A 10 -7.77 -53.97 -10.04
CA CYS A 10 -9.16 -53.79 -10.53
C CYS A 10 -10.24 -53.15 -9.62
N CYS A 11 -9.91 -52.46 -8.52
CA CYS A 11 -10.83 -51.47 -7.90
C CYS A 11 -10.27 -50.02 -7.89
N ALA A 12 -9.21 -49.74 -8.64
CA ALA A 12 -8.51 -48.45 -8.67
C ALA A 12 -8.65 -47.71 -10.02
N PHE A 13 -9.78 -47.90 -10.73
CA PHE A 13 -10.00 -47.34 -12.06
C PHE A 13 -11.48 -46.98 -12.31
N LEU A 14 -12.06 -46.15 -11.44
CA LEU A 14 -13.26 -45.35 -11.68
C LEU A 14 -13.40 -44.32 -10.54
N VAL A 15 -13.55 -43.04 -10.91
CA VAL A 15 -13.49 -41.82 -10.07
C VAL A 15 -12.08 -41.24 -9.87
N SER A 16 -11.48 -40.77 -10.96
CA SER A 16 -10.26 -39.94 -10.96
C SER A 16 -10.32 -38.76 -11.95
N ILE A 17 -11.53 -38.34 -12.33
CA ILE A 17 -11.79 -37.14 -13.14
C ILE A 17 -12.99 -36.44 -12.51
N LEU A 18 -12.88 -35.12 -12.30
CA LEU A 18 -13.73 -34.29 -11.41
C LEU A 18 -13.47 -34.65 -9.92
N SER A 19 -12.84 -33.81 -9.09
CA SER A 19 -12.78 -32.35 -9.12
C SER A 19 -11.36 -31.80 -8.92
N SER A 20 -10.62 -31.59 -10.02
CA SER A 20 -9.52 -30.62 -10.04
C SER A 20 -10.05 -29.19 -10.17
N VAL A 21 -11.02 -28.84 -9.32
CA VAL A 21 -11.14 -27.47 -8.83
C VAL A 21 -10.45 -27.49 -7.48
N SER A 22 -9.11 -27.48 -7.52
CA SER A 22 -8.45 -26.71 -6.48
C SER A 22 -8.99 -25.31 -6.70
N TYR A 23 -9.88 -24.88 -5.81
CA TYR A 23 -9.93 -23.45 -5.56
C TYR A 23 -8.47 -23.07 -5.32
N ALA A 24 -7.99 -22.09 -6.07
CA ALA A 24 -6.95 -21.28 -5.51
C ALA A 24 -7.58 -20.73 -4.23
N GLN A 25 -7.19 -21.30 -3.09
CA GLN A 25 -6.89 -20.44 -1.96
C GLN A 25 -5.83 -19.49 -2.51
N ASP A 26 -6.32 -18.38 -3.05
CA ASP A 26 -5.70 -17.10 -2.83
C ASP A 26 -5.61 -17.00 -1.32
N ASP A 27 -4.47 -17.48 -0.79
CA ASP A 27 -4.03 -17.18 0.56
C ASP A 27 -3.72 -15.68 0.56
N ALA A 28 -4.81 -14.91 0.49
CA ALA A 28 -4.82 -13.47 0.56
C ALA A 28 -4.08 -13.14 1.84
N LEU A 29 -2.85 -12.67 1.66
CA LEU A 29 -1.85 -12.44 2.69
C LEU A 29 -2.56 -11.96 3.95
N VAL A 30 -2.43 -12.70 5.05
CA VAL A 30 -2.89 -12.25 6.37
C VAL A 30 -2.02 -11.05 6.72
N LYS A 31 -2.43 -9.89 6.20
CA LYS A 31 -1.70 -8.65 6.21
C LYS A 31 -1.90 -8.11 7.61
N GLU A 32 -0.91 -8.40 8.46
CA GLU A 32 -0.89 -8.08 9.89
C GLU A 32 -1.59 -6.75 10.16
N PRO A 33 -2.53 -6.67 11.13
CA PRO A 33 -3.36 -5.50 11.32
C PRO A 33 -2.48 -4.32 11.71
N VAL A 34 -2.21 -3.45 10.73
CA VAL A 34 -1.54 -2.17 10.96
C VAL A 34 -2.41 -1.40 11.95
N SER A 35 -1.81 -1.01 13.07
CA SER A 35 -2.54 -0.38 14.19
C SER A 35 -3.18 0.97 13.83
N TYR A 36 -2.79 1.54 12.69
CA TYR A 36 -3.27 2.82 12.18
C TYR A 36 -4.15 2.61 10.94
N ASN A 37 -5.26 3.36 10.91
CA ASN A 37 -6.05 3.57 9.71
C ASN A 37 -5.83 5.01 9.23
N ILE A 38 -5.02 5.15 8.20
CA ILE A 38 -4.60 6.43 7.64
C ILE A 38 -5.29 6.78 6.31
N GLU A 39 -6.29 6.00 5.90
CA GLU A 39 -7.07 6.30 4.69
C GLU A 39 -7.84 7.62 4.82
N GLY A 40 -7.81 8.44 3.77
CA GLY A 40 -8.60 9.68 3.66
C GLY A 40 -7.83 10.85 3.06
N VAL A 41 -8.32 12.07 3.31
CA VAL A 41 -7.72 13.31 2.79
C VAL A 41 -6.99 14.03 3.91
N PHE A 42 -5.81 14.59 3.59
CA PHE A 42 -4.97 15.34 4.52
C PHE A 42 -4.57 16.67 3.92
N GLY A 43 -4.67 17.75 4.69
CA GLY A 43 -4.01 19.02 4.38
C GLY A 43 -2.57 19.02 4.88
N CYS A 44 -1.72 19.88 4.30
CA CYS A 44 -0.34 20.07 4.77
C CYS A 44 -0.03 21.52 5.17
N ASP A 45 1.12 21.71 5.83
CA ASP A 45 1.70 23.00 6.23
C ASP A 45 2.17 23.89 5.06
N TRP A 46 2.16 23.39 3.83
CA TRP A 46 2.66 24.07 2.63
C TRP A 46 1.59 24.45 1.60
N ASN A 47 0.31 24.44 2.00
CA ASN A 47 -0.87 24.58 1.14
C ASN A 47 -0.96 23.48 0.07
N GLY A 48 -1.79 22.48 0.35
CA GLY A 48 -2.11 21.39 -0.58
C GLY A 48 -2.92 20.30 0.09
N LYS A 49 -3.38 19.34 -0.72
CA LYS A 49 -4.16 18.18 -0.29
C LYS A 49 -3.49 16.88 -0.72
N TYR A 50 -3.53 15.88 0.16
CA TYR A 50 -3.04 14.53 -0.06
C TYR A 50 -4.19 13.54 0.11
N TYR A 51 -4.43 12.73 -0.91
CA TYR A 51 -5.44 11.69 -0.96
C TYR A 51 -4.75 10.35 -0.69
N VAL A 52 -4.84 9.87 0.55
CA VAL A 52 -4.14 8.69 1.05
C VAL A 52 -5.04 7.47 0.98
N ARG A 53 -4.57 6.41 0.30
CA ARG A 53 -5.22 5.09 0.22
C ARG A 53 -4.34 4.08 0.93
N GLN A 54 -4.92 3.34 1.88
CA GLN A 54 -4.24 2.28 2.61
C GLN A 54 -4.79 0.91 2.20
N ILE A 55 -3.89 -0.04 1.89
CA ILE A 55 -4.25 -1.42 1.54
C ILE A 55 -3.46 -2.35 2.46
N GLY A 56 -3.96 -2.54 3.68
CA GLY A 56 -3.23 -3.17 4.79
C GLY A 56 -1.99 -2.34 5.16
N ASN A 57 -0.79 -2.86 4.91
CA ASN A 57 0.45 -2.10 5.09
C ASN A 57 0.93 -1.31 3.87
N GLU A 58 0.31 -1.43 2.70
CA GLU A 58 0.66 -0.60 1.54
C GLU A 58 -0.01 0.78 1.64
N VAL A 59 0.73 1.80 1.24
CA VAL A 59 0.27 3.18 1.17
C VAL A 59 0.49 3.70 -0.24
N LEU A 60 -0.57 4.29 -0.78
CA LEU A 60 -0.56 5.06 -2.02
C LEU A 60 -1.02 6.48 -1.66
N TRP A 61 -0.41 7.50 -2.27
CA TRP A 61 -1.01 8.83 -2.27
C TRP A 61 -1.04 9.48 -3.65
N PHE A 62 -1.93 10.46 -3.78
CA PHE A 62 -1.82 11.56 -4.73
C PHE A 62 -1.82 12.88 -3.95
N GLY A 63 -0.95 13.83 -4.31
CA GLY A 63 -0.84 15.14 -3.68
C GLY A 63 -0.88 16.27 -4.71
N GLU A 64 -1.46 17.42 -4.35
CA GLU A 64 -1.55 18.63 -5.20
C GLU A 64 -1.71 19.92 -4.36
N ASP A 65 -1.22 21.08 -4.87
CA ASP A 65 -1.51 22.40 -4.26
C ASP A 65 -2.82 23.03 -4.73
N ASP A 66 -3.24 22.76 -5.98
CA ASP A 66 -4.51 23.22 -6.55
C ASP A 66 -5.21 22.11 -7.36
N ASN A 67 -6.55 22.13 -7.39
CA ASN A 67 -7.33 21.08 -8.03
C ASN A 67 -7.48 21.24 -9.56
N VAL A 68 -7.30 22.44 -10.12
CA VAL A 68 -7.41 22.72 -11.56
C VAL A 68 -6.04 22.97 -12.20
N THR A 69 -5.24 23.86 -11.62
CA THR A 69 -3.93 24.28 -12.14
C THR A 69 -2.86 24.26 -11.05
N PRO A 70 -2.46 23.08 -10.55
CA PRO A 70 -1.40 22.97 -9.55
C PRO A 70 -0.05 23.45 -10.10
N ASN A 71 0.80 24.00 -9.23
CA ASN A 71 2.21 24.19 -9.55
C ASN A 71 2.96 22.86 -9.42
N TRP A 72 2.62 22.08 -8.39
CA TRP A 72 3.17 20.76 -8.13
C TRP A 72 2.06 19.75 -7.87
N SER A 73 2.29 18.52 -8.28
CA SER A 73 1.39 17.41 -8.01
C SER A 73 2.21 16.14 -8.04
N ASN A 74 2.10 15.28 -7.03
CA ASN A 74 2.90 14.06 -6.94
C ASN A 74 2.06 12.82 -6.66
N VAL A 75 2.64 11.67 -6.97
CA VAL A 75 2.20 10.37 -6.48
C VAL A 75 3.28 9.78 -5.60
N ALA A 76 2.88 8.92 -4.66
CA ALA A 76 3.81 8.12 -3.87
C ALA A 76 3.29 6.69 -3.67
N HIS A 77 4.22 5.77 -3.49
CA HIS A 77 3.93 4.43 -2.98
C HIS A 77 4.93 4.02 -1.90
N GLY A 78 4.50 3.14 -1.01
CA GLY A 78 5.39 2.48 -0.06
C GLY A 78 4.60 1.75 1.02
N THR A 79 5.16 1.67 2.23
CA THR A 79 4.62 0.80 3.28
C THR A 79 4.68 1.39 4.69
N ILE A 80 3.71 1.00 5.52
CA ILE A 80 3.70 1.20 6.97
C ILE A 80 4.43 0.04 7.66
N ASN A 81 5.33 0.37 8.59
CA ASN A 81 5.92 -0.55 9.55
C ASN A 81 5.84 0.09 10.95
N GLY A 82 5.06 -0.50 11.85
CA GLY A 82 4.72 0.12 13.14
C GLY A 82 4.01 1.46 12.94
N ASN A 83 4.62 2.54 13.43
CA ASN A 83 4.15 3.92 13.25
C ASN A 83 4.94 4.69 12.17
N MET A 84 5.67 4.00 11.28
CA MET A 84 6.51 4.63 10.26
C MET A 84 6.00 4.31 8.86
N ILE A 85 5.73 5.34 8.06
CA ILE A 85 5.50 5.25 6.62
C ILE A 85 6.84 5.49 5.90
N ASN A 86 7.23 4.58 5.03
CA ASN A 86 8.40 4.73 4.17
C ASN A 86 7.91 4.70 2.72
N ILE A 87 8.13 5.78 1.96
CA ILE A 87 7.61 5.94 0.60
C ILE A 87 8.67 6.47 -0.37
N ILE A 88 8.52 6.10 -1.64
CA ILE A 88 9.10 6.82 -2.78
C ILE A 88 8.01 7.69 -3.40
N TRP A 89 8.36 8.90 -3.79
CA TRP A 89 7.46 9.89 -4.39
C TRP A 89 8.07 10.51 -5.65
N GLY A 90 7.23 11.02 -6.53
CA GLY A 90 7.63 11.82 -7.68
C GLY A 90 6.49 12.68 -8.19
N ASP A 91 6.83 13.89 -8.64
CA ASP A 91 5.89 14.78 -9.29
C ASP A 91 5.44 14.21 -10.66
N VAL A 92 4.21 14.55 -11.03
CA VAL A 92 3.52 14.13 -12.26
C VAL A 92 3.08 15.36 -13.06
N PRO A 93 2.98 15.29 -14.40
CA PRO A 93 2.77 16.44 -15.29
C PRO A 93 1.32 16.96 -15.30
N LYS A 94 0.67 17.05 -14.13
CA LYS A 94 -0.48 17.93 -13.90
C LYS A 94 0.01 19.32 -13.44
N GLY A 95 1.10 19.37 -12.67
CA GLY A 95 1.88 20.59 -12.40
C GLY A 95 3.09 20.75 -13.32
N SER A 96 3.89 21.79 -13.09
CA SER A 96 5.13 22.07 -13.83
C SER A 96 6.41 21.71 -13.07
N VAL A 97 6.33 21.53 -11.74
CA VAL A 97 7.44 20.98 -10.95
C VAL A 97 7.56 19.48 -11.24
N MET A 98 8.79 18.99 -11.35
CA MET A 98 9.12 17.60 -11.72
C MET A 98 10.21 17.00 -10.81
N GLN A 99 10.05 17.14 -9.49
CA GLN A 99 10.99 16.63 -8.47
C GLN A 99 10.65 15.20 -8.06
N HIS A 100 11.61 14.49 -7.43
CA HIS A 100 11.36 13.17 -6.86
C HIS A 100 12.26 12.84 -5.65
N GLY A 101 11.90 11.80 -4.89
CA GLY A 101 12.70 11.37 -3.75
C GLY A 101 12.08 10.26 -2.91
N THR A 102 12.60 10.10 -1.70
CA THR A 102 12.03 9.23 -0.66
C THR A 102 11.65 10.06 0.57
N LEU A 103 10.68 9.56 1.34
CA LEU A 103 10.26 10.15 2.61
C LEU A 103 10.15 9.08 3.69
N VAL A 104 10.61 9.42 4.89
CA VAL A 104 10.33 8.68 6.13
C VAL A 104 9.41 9.56 6.97
N ILE A 105 8.19 9.09 7.19
CA ILE A 105 7.11 9.84 7.82
C ILE A 105 6.63 9.08 9.05
N LYS A 106 6.52 9.77 10.17
CA LYS A 106 5.97 9.24 11.43
C LYS A 106 4.46 9.46 11.48
N ILE A 107 3.74 8.41 11.84
CA ILE A 107 2.32 8.45 12.20
C ILE A 107 2.23 8.86 13.66
N ASN A 108 1.72 10.06 13.93
CA ASN A 108 1.44 10.55 15.29
C ASN A 108 0.04 10.10 15.75
N SER A 109 -0.92 10.05 14.83
CA SER A 109 -2.25 9.44 15.01
C SER A 109 -2.82 9.03 13.65
N ASN A 110 -4.02 8.44 13.63
CA ASN A 110 -4.79 8.23 12.38
C ASN A 110 -5.05 9.52 11.58
N ASP A 111 -4.86 10.69 12.22
CA ASP A 111 -5.23 12.00 11.71
C ASP A 111 -4.04 12.97 11.59
N SER A 112 -2.81 12.53 11.92
CA SER A 112 -1.63 13.40 11.94
C SER A 112 -0.34 12.66 11.59
N PHE A 113 0.41 13.21 10.63
CA PHE A 113 1.74 12.74 10.24
C PHE A 113 2.81 13.83 10.32
N GLU A 114 4.07 13.40 10.45
CA GLU A 114 5.25 14.26 10.61
C GLU A 114 6.42 13.70 9.78
N LYS A 115 7.02 14.50 8.90
CA LYS A 115 8.21 14.09 8.12
C LYS A 115 9.43 14.04 9.03
N LEU A 116 10.08 12.88 9.13
CA LEU A 116 11.34 12.73 9.87
C LEU A 116 12.57 12.95 8.98
N SER A 117 12.56 12.43 7.76
CA SER A 117 13.65 12.62 6.80
C SER A 117 13.17 12.54 5.35
N GLN A 118 14.02 13.00 4.44
CA GLN A 118 13.85 12.91 3.00
C GLN A 118 15.20 12.66 2.33
N GLU A 119 15.20 12.00 1.18
CA GLU A 119 16.35 11.89 0.27
C GLU A 119 15.89 12.22 -1.16
N GLY A 120 16.82 12.67 -2.01
CA GLY A 120 16.51 13.20 -3.33
C GLY A 120 16.24 14.71 -3.29
N ASP A 121 15.27 15.16 -4.08
CA ASP A 121 14.89 16.57 -4.20
C ASP A 121 14.18 17.12 -2.95
N PHE A 122 13.95 18.43 -2.92
CA PHE A 122 13.33 19.10 -1.77
C PHE A 122 11.82 18.90 -1.74
N PHE A 123 11.34 18.09 -0.79
CA PHE A 123 9.92 18.00 -0.49
C PHE A 123 9.50 19.09 0.51
N GLY A 124 8.51 19.91 0.16
CA GLY A 124 8.09 21.06 0.97
C GLY A 124 7.48 20.69 2.32
N SER A 125 6.39 19.91 2.31
CA SER A 125 5.58 19.66 3.50
C SER A 125 6.36 18.94 4.62
N THR A 126 6.06 19.29 5.87
CA THR A 126 6.61 18.66 7.07
C THR A 126 5.54 18.05 7.98
N ILE A 127 4.31 18.56 7.93
CA ILE A 127 3.19 18.10 8.75
C ILE A 127 1.97 17.86 7.85
N TRP A 128 1.25 16.78 8.13
CA TRP A 128 -0.05 16.48 7.54
C TRP A 128 -1.10 16.35 8.64
N THR A 129 -2.27 16.92 8.41
CA THR A 129 -3.43 16.86 9.32
C THR A 129 -4.66 16.45 8.53
N ARG A 130 -5.45 15.52 9.05
CA ARG A 130 -6.67 15.03 8.38
C ARG A 130 -7.60 16.19 8.05
N TYR A 131 -8.00 16.25 6.79
CA TYR A 131 -8.95 17.19 6.24
C TYR A 131 -10.29 16.48 6.08
N ASN A 132 -11.22 16.73 7.02
CA ASN A 132 -12.60 16.35 6.88
C ASN A 132 -13.33 17.48 6.12
N PRO A 133 -13.85 17.24 4.89
CA PRO A 133 -14.57 18.24 4.11
C PRO A 133 -15.96 18.55 4.69
#